data_AF-A0A842RI93-F1
#
_entry.id   AF-A0A842RI93-F1
#
_cell.length_a   1.000
_cell.length_b   1.000
_cell.length_c   1.000
_cell.angle_alpha   90.00
_cell.angle_beta   90.00
_cell.angle_gamma   90.00
#
_symmetry.space_group_name_H-M   'P 1'
#
loop_
_entity.id
_entity.type
_entity.pdbx_description
1 polymer ?
#
loop_
_entity_poly.entity_id
_entity_poly.type
_entity_poly.pdbx_seq_one_letter_code
_entity_poly.pdbx_strand_id
1 'polypeptide(L)' 'MNITLKERADRLKSLSISESMKLQASLIDDLVQIYLASLKRKYPDATFQELIQYGHKETYYKIRRREYND' A
#
# COMPACT_ATOMS: atom_id res chain seq x y z
N MET A 1 -12.12 18.77 -1.07
CA MET A 1 -11.08 18.90 -0.02
C MET A 1 -10.32 17.58 0.01
N ASN A 2 -9.09 17.54 -0.52
CA ASN A 2 -8.29 16.30 -0.58
C ASN A 2 -7.70 16.04 0.81
N ILE A 3 -8.25 15.05 1.50
CA ILE A 3 -7.80 14.60 2.82
C ILE A 3 -6.58 13.70 2.61
N THR A 4 -5.51 13.92 3.36
CA THR A 4 -4.26 13.16 3.27
C THR A 4 -4.42 11.72 3.77
N LEU A 5 -3.53 10.81 3.34
CA LEU A 5 -3.51 9.41 3.83
C LEU A 5 -3.41 9.34 5.37
N LYS A 6 -2.66 10.26 5.97
CA LYS A 6 -2.49 10.36 7.43
C LYS A 6 -3.81 10.67 8.12
N GLU A 7 -4.51 11.71 7.67
CA GLU A 7 -5.81 12.10 8.24
C GLU A 7 -6.87 11.00 8.07
N ARG A 8 -6.83 10.27 6.94
CA ARG A 8 -7.72 9.12 6.72
C ARG A 8 -7.39 7.96 7.65
N ALA A 9 -6.11 7.67 7.90
CA ALA A 9 -5.68 6.65 8.85
C ALA A 9 -6.11 7.00 10.29
N ASP A 10 -6.04 8.29 10.68
CA ASP A 10 -6.49 8.72 12.00
C ASP A 10 -8.02 8.64 12.15
N ARG A 11 -8.79 8.91 11.10
CA ARG A 11 -10.26 8.74 11.11
C ARG A 11 -10.72 7.29 11.30
N LEU A 12 -9.93 6.30 10.90
CA LEU A 12 -10.28 4.88 11.12
C LEU A 12 -10.53 4.53 12.59
N LYS A 13 -9.90 5.26 13.52
CA LYS A 13 -9.97 4.99 14.96
C LYS A 13 -11.33 5.35 15.58
N SER A 14 -12.15 6.16 14.91
CA SER A 14 -13.39 6.73 15.47
C SER A 14 -14.66 6.36 14.69
N LEU A 15 -14.55 5.48 13.68
CA LEU A 15 -15.67 5.13 12.79
C LEU A 15 -16.42 3.88 13.26
N SER A 16 -17.71 3.81 12.91
CA SER A 16 -18.44 2.55 13.00
C SER A 16 -17.80 1.48 12.12
N ILE A 17 -18.06 0.20 12.39
CA ILE A 17 -17.45 -0.92 11.65
C ILE A 17 -17.68 -0.78 10.13
N SER A 18 -18.90 -0.43 9.70
CA SER A 18 -19.24 -0.29 8.28
C SER A 18 -18.49 0.87 7.60
N GLU A 19 -18.36 2.00 8.28
CA GLU A 19 -17.64 3.17 7.76
C GLU A 19 -16.12 2.94 7.76
N SER A 20 -15.61 2.23 8.77
CA SER A 20 -14.22 1.82 8.86
C SER A 20 -13.86 0.89 7.69
N MET A 21 -14.69 -0.11 7.37
CA MET A 21 -14.46 -1.00 6.23
C MET A 21 -14.43 -0.25 4.89
N LYS A 22 -15.33 0.71 4.68
CA LYS A 22 -15.33 1.55 3.47
C LYS A 22 -14.08 2.41 3.37
N LEU A 23 -13.65 3.01 4.49
CA LEU A 23 -12.45 3.84 4.52
C LEU A 23 -11.17 3.00 4.33
N GLN A 24 -11.11 1.80 4.91
CA GLN A 24 -10.02 0.83 4.72
C GLN A 24 -9.91 0.38 3.26
N ALA A 25 -11.03 0.01 2.61
CA ALA A 25 -11.01 -0.43 1.21
C ALA A 25 -10.42 0.67 0.31
N SER A 26 -10.88 1.91 0.47
CA SER A 26 -10.36 3.01 -0.33
C SER A 26 -8.90 3.37 0.01
N LEU A 27 -8.46 3.19 1.26
CA LEU A 27 -7.05 3.35 1.63
C LEU A 27 -6.16 2.26 1.00
N ILE A 28 -6.65 1.03 0.92
CA ILE A 28 -5.93 -0.08 0.26
C ILE A 28 -5.74 0.25 -1.22
N ASP A 29 -6.79 0.70 -1.92
CA ASP A 29 -6.70 1.06 -3.33
C ASP A 29 -5.65 2.15 -3.58
N ASP A 30 -5.65 3.22 -2.78
CA ASP A 30 -4.68 4.30 -2.90
C ASP A 30 -3.25 3.82 -2.65
N LEU A 31 -3.04 2.99 -1.62
CA LEU A 31 -1.73 2.43 -1.30
C LEU A 31 -1.22 1.50 -2.42
N VAL A 32 -2.11 0.70 -3.01
CA VAL A 32 -1.77 -0.16 -4.16
C VAL A 32 -1.35 0.69 -5.35
N GLN A 33 -2.07 1.77 -5.67
CA GLN A 33 -1.71 2.66 -6.77
C GLN A 33 -0.35 3.34 -6.54
N ILE A 34 -0.12 3.88 -5.34
CA ILE A 34 1.15 4.50 -4.97
C ILE A 34 2.30 3.49 -5.08
N TYR A 35 2.08 2.25 -4.62
CA TYR A 35 3.07 1.20 -4.69
C TYR A 35 3.40 0.80 -6.14
N LEU A 36 2.38 0.57 -6.96
CA LEU A 36 2.56 0.28 -8.39
C LEU A 36 3.29 1.41 -9.12
N ALA A 37 2.95 2.67 -8.84
CA ALA A 37 3.65 3.82 -9.41
C ALA A 37 5.12 3.90 -8.96
N SER A 38 5.44 3.47 -7.74
CA SER A 38 6.83 3.38 -7.26
C SER A 38 7.61 2.29 -8.00
N LEU A 39 6.98 1.13 -8.23
CA LEU A 39 7.59 0.02 -8.97
C LEU A 39 7.78 0.37 -10.44
N LYS A 40 6.82 1.03 -11.09
CA LYS A 40 6.94 1.47 -12.49
C LYS A 40 8.06 2.49 -12.67
N ARG A 41 8.30 3.39 -11.70
CA ARG A 41 9.45 4.30 -11.73
C ARG A 41 10.79 3.56 -11.62
N LYS A 42 10.83 2.46 -10.87
CA LYS A 42 12.04 1.64 -10.68
C LYS A 42 12.27 0.67 -11.85
N TYR A 43 11.20 0.19 -12.47
CA TYR A 43 11.18 -0.77 -13.57
C TYR A 43 10.28 -0.24 -14.70
N PRO A 44 10.74 0.77 -15.47
CA PRO A 44 9.91 1.45 -16.47
C PRO A 44 9.42 0.52 -17.58
N ASP A 45 10.22 -0.47 -17.95
CA ASP A 45 9.90 -1.38 -19.06
C ASP A 45 9.14 -2.64 -18.62
N ALA A 46 8.94 -2.83 -17.32
CA ALA A 46 8.25 -4.01 -16.81
C ALA A 46 6.76 -4.01 -17.18
N THR A 47 6.28 -5.18 -17.57
CA THR A 47 4.86 -5.49 -17.73
C THR A 47 4.15 -5.46 -16.38
N PHE A 48 2.82 -5.36 -16.38
CA PHE A 48 2.05 -5.39 -15.14
C PHE A 48 2.28 -6.68 -14.33
N GLN A 49 2.40 -7.82 -15.02
CA GLN A 49 2.63 -9.11 -14.39
C GLN A 49 4.00 -9.18 -13.69
N GLU A 50 5.04 -8.61 -14.31
CA GLU A 50 6.38 -8.49 -13.71
C GLU A 50 6.39 -7.51 -12.53
N LEU A 51 5.66 -6.39 -12.61
CA LEU A 51 5.53 -5.45 -11.50
C LEU A 51 4.90 -6.11 -10.27
N ILE A 52 3.90 -6.99 -10.44
CA ILE A 52 3.34 -7.78 -9.35
C ILE A 52 4.43 -8.66 -8.72
N GLN A 53 5.18 -9.41 -9.53
CA GLN A 53 6.24 -10.28 -9.02
C GLN A 53 7.35 -9.52 -8.28
N TYR A 54 7.79 -8.38 -8.81
CA TYR A 54 8.76 -7.50 -8.16
C TYR A 54 8.20 -6.94 -6.85
N GLY A 55 6.93 -6.53 -6.85
CA GLY A 55 6.24 -6.06 -5.67
C GLY A 55 6.21 -7.10 -4.55
N HIS A 56 5.87 -8.36 -4.88
CA HIS A 56 5.88 -9.47 -3.92
C HIS A 56 7.29 -9.73 -3.36
N LYS A 57 8.30 -9.77 -4.24
CA LYS A 57 9.69 -10.03 -3.85
C LYS A 57 10.22 -8.93 -2.92
N GLU A 58 9.97 -7.66 -3.22
CA GLU A 58 10.39 -6.55 -2.37
C GLU A 58 9.70 -6.56 -1.00
N THR A 59 8.40 -6.82 -0.96
CA THR A 59 7.65 -6.92 0.30
C THR A 59 8.17 -8.07 1.15
N TYR A 60 8.40 -9.24 0.56
CA TYR A 60 8.99 -10.39 1.24
C TYR A 60 10.34 -10.06 1.88
N TYR A 61 11.26 -9.43 1.13
CA TYR A 61 12.56 -9.06 1.69
C TYR A 61 12.48 -7.98 2.77
N LYS A 62 11.54 -7.02 2.66
CA LYS A 62 11.34 -6.00 3.70
C LYS A 62 10.82 -6.62 5.00
N ILE A 63 9.88 -7.56 4.92
CA ILE A 63 9.36 -8.28 6.09
C ILE A 63 10.46 -9.12 6.71
N ARG A 64 11.12 -9.97 5.91
CA ARG A 64 12.22 -10.82 6.39
C ARG A 64 13.35 -10.02 7.03
N ARG A 65 13.70 -8.83 6.50
CA ARG A 65 14.71 -7.98 7.14
C ARG A 65 14.25 -7.40 8.48
N ARG A 66 12.98 -7.12 8.68
CA ARG A 66 12.49 -6.68 10.00
C ARG A 66 12.56 -7.82 11.00
N GLU A 67 12.06 -8.99 10.63
CA GLU A 67 12.05 -10.19 11.50
C GLU A 67 13.45 -10.68 11.93
N TYR A 68 14.51 -10.37 11.16
CA TYR A 68 15.88 -10.75 11.50
C TYR A 68 16.67 -9.66 12.25
N ASN A 69 16.16 -8.42 12.32
CA ASN A 69 16.83 -7.30 12.99
C ASN A 69 16.12 -6.87 14.29
N ASP A 70 15.01 -7.52 14.65
CA ASP A 70 14.31 -7.43 15.93
C ASP A 70 14.63 -8.67 16.79
#